data_AF-D9R4X5-F1
#
_entry.id   AF-D9R4X5-F1
#
_cell.length_a   1.000
_cell.length_b   1.000
_cell.length_c   1.000
_cell.angle_alpha   90.00
_cell.angle_beta   90.00
_cell.angle_gamma   90.00
#
_symmetry.space_group_name_H-M   'P 1'
#
loop_
_entity.id
_entity.type
_entity.pdbx_description
1 polymer ?
#
loop_
_entity_poly.entity_id
_entity_poly.type
_entity_poly.pdbx_seq_one_letter_code
_entity_poly.pdbx_strand_id
1 'polypeptide(L)'
;MAKKSYRLWSLVISISILAASPSYGDMPLVQPFPGSGGKTEAVSGPSGSSSNEIGPGVNTGTGTGTGTGSGQTGAVPSVGQSQPSGITQPEIQSEGAVLMDASTGTLLYSKNGDTRYYPASITKLMTALLVAEKCSLPDTVTFSKAATTNLESGAVTLGLSEGDKLTVEQCLYGLMLKSANEVANGLAEHVSGSISAFSALMNVRAKELGCTGTNFVNPNGLNSSGHYTTAHDMALIARAAFQNETVKKVTSTLSYQIPATKNASARTVSMGHKMLYPGDSRYYPGVIGGKTGYTSLAGNTLVTCVEKNGIRLIAVIMKSKSTHYADTKSLLDYGFALKAAGGQGIQTSSSGWIQEGSKWYYRKQDGNKACNEWQKINGVYYWFDSGSVMAENRWVESSGKWYYVGTGGAMLKDAVTPDGYRLDSSGAWIR
;
A
#
# COMPACT_ATOMS: atom_id res chain seq x y z
N MET A 1 55.58 4.29 48.44
CA MET A 1 54.15 4.19 48.81
C MET A 1 53.91 2.81 49.39
N ALA A 2 53.55 2.76 50.67
CA ALA A 2 53.64 1.60 51.54
C ALA A 2 52.44 0.64 51.38
N LYS A 3 52.75 -0.66 51.35
CA LYS A 3 51.87 -1.77 51.70
C LYS A 3 51.91 -1.96 53.22
N LYS A 4 50.74 -2.03 53.87
CA LYS A 4 50.49 -2.59 55.23
C LYS A 4 49.03 -3.08 55.25
N SER A 5 48.71 -4.38 55.17
CA SER A 5 48.61 -5.38 56.26
C SER A 5 47.90 -4.91 57.53
N TYR A 6 46.77 -5.55 57.91
CA TYR A 6 46.63 -6.49 59.05
C TYR A 6 45.16 -6.90 59.33
N ARG A 7 44.95 -8.23 59.35
CA ARG A 7 44.13 -9.11 60.25
C ARG A 7 42.70 -8.71 60.67
N LEU A 8 41.68 -9.49 60.32
CA LEU A 8 41.18 -10.75 60.93
C LEU A 8 40.72 -10.61 62.40
N TRP A 9 39.42 -10.73 62.63
CA TRP A 9 38.86 -11.47 63.78
C TRP A 9 37.76 -12.41 63.29
N SER A 10 38.00 -13.69 63.49
CA SER A 10 37.12 -14.82 63.25
C SER A 10 36.12 -14.94 64.39
N LEU A 11 34.89 -15.38 64.10
CA LEU A 11 34.23 -16.35 64.98
C LEU A 11 33.48 -17.39 64.14
N VAL A 12 33.78 -18.62 64.51
CA VAL A 12 33.45 -19.91 63.91
C VAL A 12 32.02 -20.30 64.29
N ILE A 13 31.33 -21.07 63.45
CA ILE A 13 30.77 -22.39 63.80
C ILE A 13 30.19 -23.03 62.54
N SER A 14 30.78 -24.17 62.21
CA SER A 14 30.38 -25.13 61.18
C SER A 14 28.98 -25.66 61.44
N ILE A 15 28.15 -25.77 60.40
CA ILE A 15 27.10 -26.80 60.33
C ILE A 15 27.08 -27.42 58.94
N SER A 16 27.22 -28.74 58.96
CA SER A 16 27.26 -29.67 57.85
C SER A 16 25.94 -29.75 57.08
N ILE A 17 26.10 -30.12 55.81
CA ILE A 17 25.10 -30.50 54.83
C ILE A 17 24.17 -31.59 55.38
N LEU A 18 22.86 -31.34 55.33
CA LEU A 18 21.84 -32.37 55.15
C LEU A 18 20.90 -31.93 54.04
N ALA A 19 20.77 -32.75 53.00
CA ALA A 19 19.81 -32.57 51.94
C ALA A 19 18.40 -32.79 52.47
N ALA A 20 17.55 -31.78 52.33
CA ALA A 20 16.11 -31.89 52.40
C ALA A 20 15.50 -30.93 51.38
N SER A 21 14.72 -31.46 50.46
CA SER A 21 14.02 -30.76 49.39
C SER A 21 13.14 -29.64 49.96
N PRO A 22 13.26 -28.38 49.49
CA PRO A 22 12.27 -27.38 49.85
C PRO A 22 11.02 -27.60 49.00
N SER A 23 9.93 -27.82 49.72
CA SER A 23 8.54 -27.62 49.30
C SER A 23 8.41 -26.42 48.37
N TYR A 24 7.80 -26.63 47.20
CA TYR A 24 7.26 -25.58 46.35
C TYR A 24 6.28 -24.75 47.18
N GLY A 25 6.75 -23.59 47.67
CA GLY A 25 5.89 -22.55 48.19
C GLY A 25 5.06 -21.97 47.04
N ASP A 26 3.79 -21.72 47.31
CA ASP A 26 2.77 -21.26 46.39
C ASP A 26 3.28 -20.18 45.43
N MET A 27 3.57 -20.58 44.20
CA MET A 27 3.55 -19.63 43.08
C MET A 27 2.11 -19.15 42.93
N PRO A 28 1.84 -17.84 42.86
CA PRO A 28 0.50 -17.38 42.54
C PRO A 28 0.14 -17.94 41.17
N LEU A 29 -0.87 -18.81 41.15
CA LEU A 29 -1.49 -19.34 39.95
C LEU A 29 -1.78 -18.16 39.02
N VAL A 30 -1.03 -18.08 37.91
CA VAL A 30 -1.39 -17.22 36.79
C VAL A 30 -2.78 -17.65 36.38
N GLN A 31 -3.79 -16.81 36.65
CA GLN A 31 -5.15 -17.15 36.31
C GLN A 31 -5.25 -17.41 34.80
N PRO A 32 -5.84 -18.55 34.38
CA PRO A 32 -6.09 -18.79 32.98
C PRO A 32 -7.17 -17.81 32.53
N PHE A 33 -6.87 -17.15 31.42
CA PHE A 33 -7.80 -16.77 30.36
C PHE A 33 -9.28 -16.48 30.71
N PRO A 34 -9.85 -15.28 30.42
CA PRO A 34 -11.29 -15.06 30.51
C PRO A 34 -12.04 -15.93 29.48
N GLY A 35 -12.69 -17.00 29.94
CA GLY A 35 -13.42 -17.92 29.07
C GLY A 35 -14.57 -18.64 29.77
N SER A 36 -15.79 -18.33 29.30
CA SER A 36 -17.06 -19.03 29.48
C SER A 36 -17.80 -18.88 30.84
N GLY A 37 -18.84 -18.04 30.83
CA GLY A 37 -19.84 -17.93 31.90
C GLY A 37 -20.64 -16.65 31.74
N GLY A 38 -21.85 -16.73 31.18
CA GLY A 38 -22.61 -15.56 30.72
C GLY A 38 -23.35 -14.75 31.79
N LYS A 39 -23.76 -13.53 31.42
CA LYS A 39 -25.13 -12.98 31.46
C LYS A 39 -25.17 -11.67 30.65
N THR A 40 -26.29 -11.43 29.99
CA THR A 40 -26.52 -10.33 29.04
C THR A 40 -26.91 -9.04 29.74
N GLU A 41 -26.16 -7.96 29.50
CA GLU A 41 -26.68 -6.59 29.58
C GLU A 41 -26.19 -5.78 28.37
N ALA A 42 -27.13 -5.08 27.72
CA ALA A 42 -26.90 -4.32 26.51
C ALA A 42 -26.20 -3.00 26.85
N VAL A 43 -24.97 -2.81 26.34
CA VAL A 43 -24.29 -1.53 26.37
C VAL A 43 -24.16 -1.01 24.94
N SER A 44 -24.92 0.04 24.65
CA SER A 44 -24.91 0.77 23.38
C SER A 44 -23.67 1.65 23.28
N GLY A 45 -22.81 1.41 22.29
CA GLY A 45 -21.73 2.33 21.91
C GLY A 45 -22.24 3.53 21.10
N PRO A 46 -21.45 4.62 20.99
CA PRO A 46 -21.94 5.88 20.43
C PRO A 46 -22.17 5.79 18.92
N SER A 47 -23.33 6.28 18.50
CA SER A 47 -23.77 6.41 17.11
C SER A 47 -22.98 7.51 16.38
N GLY A 48 -22.26 7.11 15.32
CA GLY A 48 -21.74 8.01 14.30
C GLY A 48 -22.57 7.87 13.01
N SER A 49 -23.03 9.00 12.48
CA SER A 49 -23.97 9.10 11.36
C SER A 49 -23.32 8.95 9.97
N SER A 50 -24.19 8.57 9.03
CA SER A 50 -24.18 8.77 7.57
C SER A 50 -23.31 7.85 6.71
N SER A 51 -23.82 6.65 6.45
CA SER A 51 -23.87 6.05 5.12
C SER A 51 -25.04 5.06 5.05
N ASN A 52 -25.70 4.97 3.89
CA ASN A 52 -26.88 4.12 3.63
C ASN A 52 -26.52 2.62 3.53
N GLU A 53 -25.73 2.08 4.47
CA GLU A 53 -25.42 0.65 4.52
C GLU A 53 -26.04 -0.01 5.77
N ILE A 54 -26.84 -1.05 5.56
CA ILE A 54 -27.42 -1.86 6.63
C ILE A 54 -26.34 -2.83 7.13
N GLY A 55 -25.72 -2.51 8.27
CA GLY A 55 -24.72 -3.35 8.94
C GLY A 55 -25.21 -3.93 10.27
N PRO A 56 -24.44 -4.84 10.88
CA PRO A 56 -24.75 -5.40 12.21
C PRO A 56 -24.78 -4.28 13.25
N GLY A 57 -25.95 -4.09 13.91
CA GLY A 57 -26.13 -3.10 14.98
C GLY A 57 -27.10 -1.94 14.71
N VAL A 58 -27.80 -1.90 13.57
CA VAL A 58 -28.91 -0.93 13.37
C VAL A 58 -30.13 -1.41 14.18
N ASN A 59 -30.42 -0.73 15.28
CA ASN A 59 -31.55 -1.04 16.15
C ASN A 59 -32.84 -0.47 15.53
N THR A 60 -33.67 -1.29 14.89
CA THR A 60 -35.01 -0.89 14.41
C THR A 60 -35.99 -0.86 15.59
N GLY A 61 -36.03 0.28 16.28
CA GLY A 61 -37.05 0.57 17.29
C GLY A 61 -38.44 0.58 16.66
N THR A 62 -39.35 -0.20 17.26
CA THR A 62 -40.77 -0.28 16.99
C THR A 62 -41.46 1.08 17.12
N GLY A 63 -41.88 1.65 15.99
CA GLY A 63 -42.78 2.79 15.90
C GLY A 63 -44.08 2.37 15.22
N THR A 64 -45.15 2.22 16.01
CA THR A 64 -46.52 2.06 15.54
C THR A 64 -46.98 3.31 14.80
N GLY A 65 -47.18 3.20 13.49
CA GLY A 65 -47.74 4.25 12.64
C GLY A 65 -48.62 3.64 11.56
N THR A 66 -49.93 3.69 11.79
CA THR A 66 -50.98 3.35 10.83
C THR A 66 -50.94 4.32 9.64
N GLY A 67 -50.75 3.78 8.43
CA GLY A 67 -50.82 4.54 7.19
C GLY A 67 -51.12 3.61 6.01
N THR A 68 -52.39 3.54 5.64
CA THR A 68 -52.90 2.90 4.43
C THR A 68 -52.37 3.58 3.17
N GLY A 69 -51.78 2.80 2.25
CA GLY A 69 -51.39 3.28 0.93
C GLY A 69 -50.95 2.14 0.02
N SER A 70 -51.85 1.69 -0.85
CA SER A 70 -51.59 0.77 -1.96
C SER A 70 -50.69 1.42 -3.02
N GLY A 71 -49.69 0.70 -3.53
CA GLY A 71 -48.90 1.18 -4.67
C GLY A 71 -47.78 0.25 -5.11
N GLN A 72 -48.12 -0.67 -6.01
CA GLN A 72 -47.29 -1.31 -7.05
C GLN A 72 -45.79 -1.59 -6.79
N THR A 73 -45.49 -2.89 -6.74
CA THR A 73 -44.20 -3.53 -6.96
C THR A 73 -43.62 -3.16 -8.34
N GLY A 74 -42.63 -2.28 -8.38
CA GLY A 74 -41.73 -2.09 -9.51
C GLY A 74 -40.32 -2.53 -9.14
N ALA A 75 -40.03 -3.82 -9.31
CA ALA A 75 -38.67 -4.34 -9.19
C ALA A 75 -37.82 -3.76 -10.34
N VAL A 76 -36.86 -2.90 -10.00
CA VAL A 76 -35.80 -2.50 -10.92
C VAL A 76 -34.83 -3.70 -11.02
N PRO A 77 -34.60 -4.29 -12.20
CA PRO A 77 -33.67 -5.40 -12.32
C PRO A 77 -32.24 -4.87 -12.14
N SER A 78 -31.59 -5.29 -11.06
CA SER A 78 -30.14 -5.18 -10.92
C SER A 78 -29.51 -6.11 -11.94
N VAL A 79 -29.10 -5.57 -13.09
CA VAL A 79 -28.33 -6.31 -14.09
C VAL A 79 -26.92 -6.54 -13.54
N GLY A 80 -26.74 -7.67 -12.83
CA GLY A 80 -25.41 -8.20 -12.55
C GLY A 80 -24.81 -8.71 -13.85
N GLN A 81 -23.89 -7.95 -14.45
CA GLN A 81 -23.15 -8.43 -15.62
C GLN A 81 -21.93 -9.22 -15.16
N SER A 82 -22.00 -10.53 -15.35
CA SER A 82 -20.89 -11.47 -15.24
C SER A 82 -19.80 -11.17 -16.27
N GLN A 83 -18.52 -11.37 -15.90
CA GLN A 83 -17.40 -11.39 -16.85
C GLN A 83 -17.75 -12.26 -18.07
N PRO A 84 -17.39 -11.85 -19.31
CA PRO A 84 -17.66 -12.66 -20.49
C PRO A 84 -17.08 -14.07 -20.31
N SER A 85 -17.94 -15.08 -20.45
CA SER A 85 -17.62 -16.49 -20.26
C SER A 85 -16.46 -16.90 -21.18
N GLY A 86 -15.29 -17.21 -20.61
CA GLY A 86 -14.13 -17.75 -21.33
C GLY A 86 -12.81 -17.01 -21.12
N ILE A 87 -12.80 -15.81 -20.53
CA ILE A 87 -11.54 -15.09 -20.22
C ILE A 87 -11.16 -15.33 -18.77
N THR A 88 -10.08 -16.09 -18.56
CA THR A 88 -9.60 -16.45 -17.22
C THR A 88 -8.61 -15.42 -16.72
N GLN A 89 -8.75 -15.03 -15.46
CA GLN A 89 -7.81 -14.14 -14.78
C GLN A 89 -6.43 -14.81 -14.65
N PRO A 90 -5.32 -14.12 -14.97
CA PRO A 90 -4.00 -14.72 -14.91
C PRO A 90 -3.52 -14.91 -13.46
N GLU A 91 -2.85 -16.03 -13.21
CA GLU A 91 -2.04 -16.20 -12.01
C GLU A 91 -0.68 -15.51 -12.19
N ILE A 92 -0.29 -14.67 -11.22
CA ILE A 92 0.98 -13.94 -11.23
C ILE A 92 1.79 -14.25 -9.97
N GLN A 93 3.11 -14.18 -10.08
CA GLN A 93 4.00 -14.48 -8.94
C GLN A 93 4.32 -13.25 -8.09
N SER A 94 4.18 -12.04 -8.63
CA SER A 94 4.40 -10.79 -7.88
C SER A 94 3.45 -10.68 -6.68
N GLU A 95 3.94 -10.08 -5.58
CA GLU A 95 3.16 -10.00 -4.33
C GLU A 95 1.99 -9.01 -4.42
N GLY A 96 2.16 -7.90 -5.15
CA GLY A 96 1.11 -6.93 -5.41
C GLY A 96 1.03 -6.57 -6.88
N ALA A 97 -0.18 -6.40 -7.41
CA ALA A 97 -0.39 -5.91 -8.77
C ALA A 97 -1.79 -5.34 -8.99
N VAL A 98 -1.88 -4.42 -9.95
CA VAL A 98 -3.16 -3.99 -10.53
C VAL A 98 -3.04 -3.84 -12.03
N LEU A 99 -4.18 -3.99 -12.73
CA LEU A 99 -4.36 -3.59 -14.11
C LEU A 99 -5.52 -2.60 -14.17
N MET A 100 -5.30 -1.43 -14.77
CA MET A 100 -6.28 -0.34 -14.84
C MET A 100 -6.59 -0.01 -16.31
N ASP A 101 -7.88 0.17 -16.62
CA ASP A 101 -8.31 0.91 -17.80
C ASP A 101 -8.08 2.41 -17.54
N ALA A 102 -7.12 3.00 -18.25
CA ALA A 102 -6.70 4.37 -17.99
C ALA A 102 -7.75 5.41 -18.38
N SER A 103 -8.72 5.06 -19.25
CA SER A 103 -9.77 5.99 -19.67
C SER A 103 -10.76 6.22 -18.53
N THR A 104 -11.25 5.15 -17.93
CA THR A 104 -12.27 5.17 -16.88
C THR A 104 -11.67 5.24 -15.48
N GLY A 105 -10.45 4.74 -15.29
CA GLY A 105 -9.85 4.50 -13.98
C GLY A 105 -10.29 3.17 -13.34
N THR A 106 -11.11 2.37 -14.03
CA THR A 106 -11.59 1.08 -13.51
C THR A 106 -10.46 0.06 -13.45
N LEU A 107 -10.36 -0.66 -12.32
CA LEU A 107 -9.47 -1.80 -12.22
C LEU A 107 -10.06 -3.00 -12.97
N LEU A 108 -9.26 -3.61 -13.83
CA LEU A 108 -9.56 -4.86 -14.53
C LEU A 108 -8.98 -6.07 -13.76
N TYR A 109 -7.95 -5.85 -12.95
CA TYR A 109 -7.30 -6.86 -12.11
C TYR A 109 -6.80 -6.20 -10.83
N SER A 110 -6.89 -6.89 -9.70
CA SER A 110 -6.25 -6.50 -8.45
C SER A 110 -5.78 -7.72 -7.66
N LYS A 111 -4.52 -7.69 -7.21
CA LYS A 111 -3.95 -8.61 -6.23
C LYS A 111 -3.21 -7.76 -5.20
N ASN A 112 -3.70 -7.73 -3.96
CA ASN A 112 -3.13 -6.87 -2.91
C ASN A 112 -2.98 -5.41 -3.35
N GLY A 113 -3.97 -4.89 -4.09
CA GLY A 113 -3.88 -3.60 -4.77
C GLY A 113 -3.63 -2.42 -3.83
N ASP A 114 -4.20 -2.47 -2.62
CA ASP A 114 -4.09 -1.42 -1.59
C ASP A 114 -3.09 -1.76 -0.48
N THR A 115 -2.36 -2.87 -0.60
CA THR A 115 -1.27 -3.21 0.32
C THR A 115 -0.10 -2.25 0.12
N ARG A 116 0.51 -1.81 1.23
CA ARG A 116 1.66 -0.90 1.21
C ARG A 116 2.95 -1.64 0.87
N TYR A 117 3.71 -1.09 -0.07
CA TYR A 117 5.01 -1.57 -0.51
C TYR A 117 6.01 -0.41 -0.61
N TYR A 118 7.30 -0.73 -0.56
CA TYR A 118 8.33 0.19 -0.99
C TYR A 118 8.26 0.34 -2.53
N PRO A 119 8.20 1.57 -3.07
CA PRO A 119 8.06 1.78 -4.50
C PRO A 119 9.35 1.54 -5.28
N ALA A 120 10.53 1.73 -4.67
CA ALA A 120 11.76 1.92 -5.45
C ALA A 120 11.58 3.04 -6.50
N SER A 121 12.30 2.96 -7.63
CA SER A 121 12.37 4.03 -8.62
C SER A 121 11.08 4.33 -9.41
N ILE A 122 9.98 3.57 -9.26
CA ILE A 122 8.71 3.97 -9.89
C ILE A 122 8.15 5.26 -9.26
N THR A 123 8.64 5.64 -8.08
CA THR A 123 8.49 6.97 -7.46
C THR A 123 8.77 8.12 -8.43
N LYS A 124 9.75 7.94 -9.34
CA LYS A 124 10.17 8.96 -10.28
C LYS A 124 9.09 9.35 -11.29
N LEU A 125 8.00 8.57 -11.43
CA LEU A 125 6.82 8.98 -12.20
C LEU A 125 6.13 10.21 -11.59
N MET A 126 5.97 10.26 -10.26
CA MET A 126 5.42 11.43 -9.58
C MET A 126 6.37 12.63 -9.74
N THR A 127 7.68 12.40 -9.60
CA THR A 127 8.70 13.44 -9.83
C THR A 127 8.62 14.01 -11.25
N ALA A 128 8.57 13.14 -12.27
CA ALA A 128 8.47 13.56 -13.67
C ALA A 128 7.18 14.33 -13.96
N LEU A 129 6.05 13.90 -13.40
CA LEU A 129 4.76 14.58 -13.54
C LEU A 129 4.84 16.00 -12.97
N LEU A 130 5.26 16.15 -11.72
CA LEU A 130 5.34 17.46 -11.08
C LEU A 130 6.32 18.41 -11.78
N VAL A 131 7.48 17.91 -12.20
CA VAL A 131 8.44 18.71 -12.97
C VAL A 131 7.83 19.19 -14.29
N ALA A 132 7.15 18.30 -15.02
CA ALA A 132 6.50 18.66 -16.28
C ALA A 132 5.32 19.64 -16.10
N GLU A 133 4.68 19.65 -14.92
CA GLU A 133 3.58 20.58 -14.59
C GLU A 133 4.08 21.95 -14.08
N LYS A 134 5.30 22.02 -13.51
CA LYS A 134 5.78 23.19 -12.77
C LYS A 134 6.96 23.92 -13.41
N CYS A 135 7.68 23.30 -14.34
CA CYS A 135 8.90 23.86 -14.93
C CYS A 135 8.78 24.07 -16.44
N SER A 136 9.57 25.01 -16.96
CA SER A 136 9.83 25.09 -18.39
C SER A 136 10.97 24.15 -18.76
N LEU A 137 10.84 23.43 -19.88
CA LEU A 137 11.86 22.47 -20.34
C LEU A 137 13.27 23.05 -20.53
N PRO A 138 13.44 24.30 -21.01
CA PRO A 138 14.75 24.93 -21.16
C PRO A 138 15.36 25.44 -19.85
N ASP A 139 14.61 25.46 -18.75
CA ASP A 139 15.12 25.97 -17.47
C ASP A 139 16.35 25.16 -17.03
N THR A 140 17.31 25.84 -16.42
CA THR A 140 18.56 25.22 -15.99
C THR A 140 18.47 24.74 -14.55
N VAL A 141 18.67 23.44 -14.37
CA VAL A 141 18.89 22.81 -13.07
C VAL A 141 20.38 22.89 -12.75
N THR A 142 20.74 23.53 -11.62
CA THR A 142 22.12 23.54 -11.10
C THR A 142 22.20 22.56 -9.94
N PHE A 143 23.12 21.60 -10.02
CA PHE A 143 23.24 20.52 -9.05
C PHE A 143 23.98 20.97 -7.80
N SER A 144 23.32 20.89 -6.64
CA SER A 144 23.95 21.16 -5.35
C SER A 144 24.83 19.98 -4.90
N LYS A 145 25.74 20.23 -3.95
CA LYS A 145 26.48 19.16 -3.27
C LYS A 145 25.55 18.12 -2.64
N ALA A 146 24.45 18.58 -2.04
CA ALA A 146 23.49 17.69 -1.38
C ALA A 146 22.81 16.76 -2.39
N ALA A 147 22.38 17.29 -3.53
CA ALA A 147 21.76 16.50 -4.59
C ALA A 147 22.65 15.36 -5.09
N THR A 148 23.97 15.60 -5.22
CA THR A 148 24.93 14.64 -5.78
C THR A 148 25.55 13.70 -4.75
N THR A 149 25.43 13.98 -3.45
CA THR A 149 26.04 13.15 -2.39
C THR A 149 25.04 12.42 -1.50
N ASN A 150 23.78 12.86 -1.45
CA ASN A 150 22.70 12.19 -0.73
C ASN A 150 22.18 10.96 -1.49
N LEU A 151 23.05 9.96 -1.63
CA LEU A 151 22.84 8.75 -2.41
C LEU A 151 23.30 7.54 -1.59
N GLU A 152 22.55 6.44 -1.67
CA GLU A 152 23.00 5.15 -1.14
C GLU A 152 24.16 4.58 -1.98
N SER A 153 25.03 3.78 -1.37
CA SER A 153 26.10 3.09 -2.10
C SER A 153 25.51 2.20 -3.20
N GLY A 154 26.05 2.29 -4.42
CA GLY A 154 25.53 1.57 -5.59
C GLY A 154 24.26 2.17 -6.21
N ALA A 155 23.82 3.36 -5.76
CA ALA A 155 22.76 4.12 -6.41
C ALA A 155 23.06 4.30 -7.90
N VAL A 156 22.01 4.22 -8.72
CA VAL A 156 22.12 4.53 -10.14
C VAL A 156 22.28 6.03 -10.31
N THR A 157 23.33 6.42 -11.02
CA THR A 157 23.68 7.83 -11.25
C THR A 157 23.94 8.11 -12.72
N LEU A 158 23.88 9.39 -13.05
CA LEU A 158 24.55 9.99 -14.21
C LEU A 158 26.01 10.30 -13.88
N GLY A 159 26.40 10.46 -12.62
CA GLY A 159 27.76 10.86 -12.23
C GLY A 159 27.94 12.38 -12.25
N LEU A 160 26.87 13.12 -11.92
CA LEU A 160 26.91 14.57 -11.79
C LEU A 160 27.63 14.99 -10.51
N SER A 161 28.20 16.18 -10.54
CA SER A 161 28.92 16.79 -9.42
C SER A 161 28.37 18.18 -9.11
N GLU A 162 28.73 18.71 -7.94
CA GLU A 162 28.34 20.05 -7.53
C GLU A 162 28.71 21.10 -8.61
N GLY A 163 27.72 21.92 -8.94
CA GLY A 163 27.80 22.98 -9.94
C GLY A 163 27.59 22.53 -11.38
N ASP A 164 27.44 21.23 -11.65
CA ASP A 164 26.97 20.78 -12.98
C ASP A 164 25.61 21.41 -13.30
N LYS A 165 25.35 21.59 -14.59
CA LYS A 165 24.12 22.21 -15.09
C LYS A 165 23.55 21.37 -16.23
N LEU A 166 22.25 21.09 -16.15
CA LEU A 166 21.48 20.45 -17.21
C LEU A 166 20.14 21.19 -17.34
N THR A 167 19.54 21.15 -18.54
CA THR A 167 18.16 21.63 -18.69
C THR A 167 17.18 20.69 -18.01
N VAL A 168 15.98 21.18 -17.68
CA VAL A 168 14.90 20.34 -17.17
C VAL A 168 14.58 19.18 -18.12
N GLU A 169 14.59 19.41 -19.44
CA GLU A 169 14.41 18.34 -20.43
C GLU A 169 15.48 17.24 -20.30
N GLN A 170 16.77 17.63 -20.25
CA GLN A 170 17.88 16.69 -20.09
C GLN A 170 17.78 15.92 -18.78
N CYS A 171 17.37 16.59 -17.70
CA CYS A 171 17.10 15.97 -16.41
C CYS A 171 15.96 14.95 -16.50
N LEU A 172 14.84 15.26 -17.16
CA LEU A 172 13.73 14.31 -17.33
C LEU A 172 14.17 13.05 -18.10
N TYR A 173 15.00 13.19 -19.13
CA TYR A 173 15.59 12.04 -19.83
C TYR A 173 16.52 11.23 -18.93
N GLY A 174 17.41 11.86 -18.16
CA GLY A 174 18.27 11.19 -17.18
C GLY A 174 17.46 10.47 -16.08
N LEU A 175 16.38 11.09 -15.62
CA LEU A 175 15.47 10.58 -14.61
C LEU A 175 14.74 9.30 -15.09
N MET A 176 14.21 9.31 -16.31
CA MET A 176 13.34 8.22 -16.76
C MET A 176 14.10 7.09 -17.47
N LEU A 177 15.09 7.41 -18.31
CA LEU A 177 15.82 6.38 -19.07
C LEU A 177 16.84 5.66 -18.18
N LYS A 178 17.68 6.43 -17.48
CA LYS A 178 18.76 5.89 -16.63
C LYS A 178 18.33 5.67 -15.20
N SER A 179 17.27 6.33 -14.71
CA SER A 179 16.83 6.24 -13.31
C SER A 179 17.80 6.91 -12.32
N ALA A 180 18.51 7.95 -12.75
CA ALA A 180 19.53 8.62 -11.94
C ALA A 180 18.93 9.31 -10.71
N ASN A 181 19.48 9.03 -9.53
CA ASN A 181 18.93 9.49 -8.26
C ASN A 181 19.29 10.95 -7.95
N GLU A 182 20.50 11.39 -8.28
CA GLU A 182 20.92 12.78 -8.09
C GLU A 182 20.13 13.74 -8.99
N VAL A 183 19.71 13.26 -10.16
CA VAL A 183 18.82 14.02 -11.06
C VAL A 183 17.47 14.28 -10.43
N ALA A 184 16.89 13.28 -9.77
CA ALA A 184 15.64 13.46 -9.02
C ALA A 184 15.81 14.45 -7.86
N ASN A 185 16.94 14.41 -7.15
CA ASN A 185 17.24 15.35 -6.07
C ASN A 185 17.41 16.78 -6.60
N GLY A 186 18.17 16.98 -7.68
CA GLY A 186 18.37 18.29 -8.30
C GLY A 186 17.07 18.87 -8.87
N LEU A 187 16.21 18.05 -9.47
CA LEU A 187 14.88 18.46 -9.90
C LEU A 187 13.99 18.88 -8.71
N ALA A 188 14.04 18.13 -7.60
CA ALA A 188 13.30 18.47 -6.40
C ALA A 188 13.73 19.82 -5.79
N GLU A 189 15.04 20.07 -5.72
CA GLU A 189 15.60 21.35 -5.29
C GLU A 189 15.22 22.48 -6.25
N HIS A 190 15.26 22.24 -7.56
CA HIS A 190 14.87 23.24 -8.55
C HIS A 190 13.38 23.63 -8.45
N VAL A 191 12.48 22.67 -8.23
CA VAL A 191 11.02 22.92 -8.16
C VAL A 191 10.61 23.51 -6.81
N SER A 192 11.20 23.08 -5.70
CA SER A 192 10.68 23.38 -4.35
C SER A 192 11.73 23.88 -3.36
N GLY A 193 12.95 24.18 -3.82
CA GLY A 193 14.07 24.65 -3.00
C GLY A 193 14.72 23.58 -2.12
N SER A 194 14.05 22.46 -1.84
CA SER A 194 14.60 21.35 -1.07
C SER A 194 13.88 20.02 -1.36
N ILE A 195 14.56 18.90 -1.07
CA ILE A 195 13.98 17.54 -1.15
C ILE A 195 12.75 17.38 -0.24
N SER A 196 12.79 17.95 0.97
CA SER A 196 11.67 17.84 1.93
C SER A 196 10.43 18.60 1.44
N ALA A 197 10.62 19.84 0.96
CA ALA A 197 9.52 20.63 0.39
C ALA A 197 8.94 19.97 -0.87
N PHE A 198 9.79 19.41 -1.73
CA PHE A 198 9.32 18.67 -2.89
C PHE A 198 8.55 17.40 -2.49
N SER A 199 8.99 16.68 -1.47
CA SER A 199 8.28 15.50 -0.97
C SER A 199 6.90 15.86 -0.41
N ALA A 200 6.78 17.01 0.27
CA ALA A 200 5.49 17.55 0.68
C ALA A 200 4.58 17.85 -0.54
N LEU A 201 5.13 18.46 -1.60
CA LEU A 201 4.41 18.69 -2.86
C LEU A 201 3.97 17.36 -3.53
N MET A 202 4.82 16.34 -3.53
CA MET A 202 4.47 15.00 -4.03
C MET A 202 3.28 14.40 -3.26
N ASN A 203 3.22 14.57 -1.94
CA ASN A 203 2.11 14.06 -1.13
C ASN A 203 0.81 14.85 -1.31
N VAL A 204 0.90 16.17 -1.51
CA VAL A 204 -0.26 16.98 -1.92
C VAL A 204 -0.81 16.46 -3.24
N ARG A 205 0.06 16.27 -4.25
CA ARG A 205 -0.35 15.75 -5.56
C ARG A 205 -0.90 14.33 -5.49
N ALA A 206 -0.30 13.45 -4.68
CA ALA A 206 -0.83 12.11 -4.45
C ALA A 206 -2.26 12.15 -3.89
N LYS A 207 -2.53 13.02 -2.90
CA LYS A 207 -3.86 13.20 -2.32
C LYS A 207 -4.87 13.72 -3.35
N GLU A 208 -4.50 14.69 -4.18
CA GLU A 208 -5.34 15.20 -5.27
C GLU A 208 -5.74 14.11 -6.28
N LEU A 209 -4.85 13.15 -6.52
CA LEU A 209 -5.09 12.01 -7.40
C LEU A 209 -5.90 10.89 -6.74
N GLY A 210 -6.22 11.02 -5.44
CA GLY A 210 -6.98 10.03 -4.68
C GLY A 210 -6.12 8.94 -4.03
N CYS A 211 -4.80 9.10 -3.98
CA CYS A 211 -3.93 8.13 -3.32
C CYS A 211 -4.12 8.18 -1.80
N THR A 212 -4.47 7.05 -1.19
CA THR A 212 -4.76 6.95 0.27
C THR A 212 -3.75 6.08 1.03
N GLY A 213 -2.97 5.28 0.31
CA GLY A 213 -1.93 4.39 0.82
C GLY A 213 -0.51 4.83 0.41
N THR A 214 -0.32 6.07 -0.01
CA THR A 214 0.99 6.63 -0.42
C THR A 214 1.56 7.64 0.58
N ASN A 215 2.87 7.57 0.81
CA ASN A 215 3.66 8.64 1.42
C ASN A 215 5.05 8.70 0.78
N PHE A 216 5.39 9.86 0.21
CA PHE A 216 6.70 10.18 -0.34
C PHE A 216 7.54 10.96 0.67
N VAL A 217 8.84 10.66 0.73
CA VAL A 217 9.82 11.33 1.60
C VAL A 217 11.10 11.71 0.85
N ASN A 218 11.18 11.30 -0.42
CA ASN A 218 12.25 11.62 -1.35
C ASN A 218 11.69 11.50 -2.79
N PRO A 219 12.36 12.10 -3.80
CA PRO A 219 11.89 12.12 -5.19
C PRO A 219 12.35 10.90 -6.00
N ASN A 220 13.12 9.99 -5.42
CA ASN A 220 13.92 9.02 -6.17
C ASN A 220 13.55 7.56 -5.89
N GLY A 221 12.91 7.25 -4.75
CA GLY A 221 12.51 5.90 -4.39
C GLY A 221 13.52 5.13 -3.55
N LEU A 222 14.62 5.74 -3.10
CA LEU A 222 15.53 5.10 -2.15
C LEU A 222 14.80 4.80 -0.84
N ASN A 223 15.29 3.78 -0.13
CA ASN A 223 14.54 3.18 0.97
C ASN A 223 14.43 4.13 2.16
N SER A 224 13.23 4.21 2.73
CA SER A 224 12.97 4.84 4.01
C SER A 224 11.68 4.24 4.57
N SER A 225 11.61 4.02 5.88
CA SER A 225 10.41 3.43 6.52
C SER A 225 9.14 4.27 6.30
N GLY A 226 9.30 5.58 6.12
CA GLY A 226 8.20 6.47 5.76
C GLY A 226 7.87 6.48 4.26
N HIS A 227 8.64 5.81 3.40
CA HIS A 227 8.47 5.87 1.95
C HIS A 227 7.72 4.66 1.41
N TYR A 228 6.43 4.82 1.10
CA TYR A 228 5.60 3.71 0.67
C TYR A 228 4.50 4.15 -0.29
N THR A 229 3.94 3.18 -1.01
CA THR A 229 2.78 3.35 -1.89
C THR A 229 2.03 2.03 -2.02
N THR A 230 0.92 2.02 -2.76
CA THR A 230 0.18 0.80 -3.14
C THR A 230 0.24 0.59 -4.65
N ALA A 231 -0.11 -0.60 -5.13
CA ALA A 231 -0.16 -0.86 -6.57
C ALA A 231 -1.26 0.00 -7.23
N HIS A 232 -2.40 0.14 -6.56
CA HIS A 232 -3.52 0.96 -6.98
C HIS A 232 -3.16 2.45 -7.05
N ASP A 233 -2.55 3.00 -5.99
CA ASP A 233 -2.15 4.40 -5.96
C ASP A 233 -1.12 4.72 -7.04
N MET A 234 -0.17 3.81 -7.29
CA MET A 234 0.76 3.98 -8.41
C MET A 234 0.09 3.92 -9.78
N ALA A 235 -1.02 3.20 -9.93
CA ALA A 235 -1.79 3.21 -11.17
C ALA A 235 -2.50 4.57 -11.38
N LEU A 236 -2.99 5.20 -10.31
CA LEU A 236 -3.56 6.56 -10.35
C LEU A 236 -2.48 7.59 -10.74
N ILE A 237 -1.30 7.50 -10.13
CA ILE A 237 -0.15 8.36 -10.45
C ILE A 237 0.29 8.16 -11.91
N ALA A 238 0.40 6.91 -12.35
CA ALA A 238 0.74 6.57 -13.72
C ALA A 238 -0.29 7.09 -14.72
N ARG A 239 -1.59 7.01 -14.38
CA ARG A 239 -2.68 7.52 -15.22
C ARG A 239 -2.54 9.02 -15.46
N ALA A 240 -2.26 9.80 -14.40
CA ALA A 240 -2.00 11.23 -14.53
C ALA A 240 -0.69 11.51 -15.29
N ALA A 241 0.38 10.78 -14.96
CA ALA A 241 1.68 10.93 -15.60
C ALA A 241 1.61 10.71 -17.12
N PHE A 242 0.92 9.67 -17.59
CA PHE A 242 0.83 9.35 -19.02
C PHE A 242 -0.25 10.14 -19.79
N GLN A 243 -0.99 11.03 -19.12
CA GLN A 243 -1.78 12.08 -19.78
C GLN A 243 -0.93 13.31 -20.13
N ASN A 244 0.21 13.51 -19.45
CA ASN A 244 1.12 14.60 -19.74
C ASN A 244 2.01 14.24 -20.96
N GLU A 245 1.92 15.03 -22.04
CA GLU A 245 2.63 14.77 -23.30
C GLU A 245 4.16 14.76 -23.14
N THR A 246 4.71 15.62 -22.27
CA THR A 246 6.16 15.65 -21.97
C THR A 246 6.59 14.34 -21.31
N VAL A 247 5.85 13.88 -20.30
CA VAL A 247 6.16 12.62 -19.61
C VAL A 247 6.03 11.43 -20.57
N LYS A 248 4.97 11.41 -21.39
CA LYS A 248 4.78 10.36 -22.42
C LYS A 248 5.93 10.33 -23.44
N LYS A 249 6.39 11.49 -23.93
CA LYS A 249 7.54 11.59 -24.83
C LYS A 249 8.80 11.04 -24.18
N VAL A 250 9.12 11.48 -22.97
CA VAL A 250 10.34 11.08 -22.26
C VAL A 250 10.33 9.58 -21.95
N THR A 251 9.19 9.04 -21.49
CA THR A 251 9.08 7.63 -21.07
C THR A 251 8.98 6.63 -22.20
N SER A 252 8.72 7.07 -23.43
CA SER A 252 8.74 6.22 -24.64
C SER A 252 10.05 6.33 -25.44
N THR A 253 10.94 7.27 -25.08
CA THR A 253 12.21 7.45 -25.79
C THR A 253 13.23 6.37 -25.43
N LEU A 254 13.81 5.72 -26.44
CA LEU A 254 14.75 4.59 -26.25
C LEU A 254 16.17 5.02 -25.86
N SER A 255 16.60 6.21 -26.29
CA SER A 255 17.91 6.76 -25.97
C SER A 255 17.93 8.29 -26.07
N TYR A 256 18.83 8.91 -25.32
CA TYR A 256 19.04 10.36 -25.33
C TYR A 256 20.51 10.69 -25.07
N GLN A 257 21.02 11.74 -25.71
CA GLN A 257 22.40 12.21 -25.51
C GLN A 257 22.44 13.27 -24.40
N ILE A 258 23.05 12.93 -23.27
CA ILE A 258 23.34 13.87 -22.20
C ILE A 258 24.63 14.62 -22.56
N PRO A 259 24.67 15.96 -22.46
CA PRO A 259 25.87 16.74 -22.77
C PRO A 259 27.02 16.43 -21.81
N ALA A 260 28.20 16.93 -22.14
CA ALA A 260 29.34 16.85 -21.24
C ALA A 260 29.05 17.61 -19.93
N THR A 261 29.55 17.05 -18.84
CA THR A 261 29.47 17.56 -17.46
C THR A 261 30.90 17.65 -16.93
N LYS A 262 31.13 18.30 -15.78
CA LYS A 262 32.49 18.55 -15.26
C LYS A 262 33.38 17.31 -15.25
N ASN A 263 32.81 16.15 -14.87
CA ASN A 263 33.56 14.91 -14.66
C ASN A 263 33.24 13.80 -15.67
N ALA A 264 32.45 14.09 -16.72
CA ALA A 264 32.09 13.09 -17.72
C ALA A 264 31.82 13.71 -19.08
N SER A 265 32.38 13.11 -20.12
CA SER A 265 32.09 13.45 -21.52
C SER A 265 30.60 13.28 -21.84
N ALA A 266 30.17 13.88 -22.95
CA ALA A 266 28.84 13.66 -23.51
C ALA A 266 28.61 12.15 -23.71
N ARG A 267 27.43 11.67 -23.32
CA ARG A 267 27.15 10.22 -23.25
C ARG A 267 25.70 9.92 -23.54
N THR A 268 25.47 8.77 -24.15
CA THR A 268 24.13 8.26 -24.42
C THR A 268 23.59 7.54 -23.20
N VAL A 269 22.39 7.91 -22.77
CA VAL A 269 21.58 7.12 -21.83
C VAL A 269 20.54 6.35 -22.62
N SER A 270 20.30 5.10 -22.21
CA SER A 270 19.35 4.21 -22.86
C SER A 270 18.25 3.79 -21.90
N MET A 271 17.06 3.57 -22.42
CA MET A 271 15.90 3.16 -21.66
C MET A 271 16.14 1.82 -20.93
N GLY A 272 15.95 1.84 -19.61
CA GLY A 272 16.05 0.64 -18.78
C GLY A 272 14.87 -0.33 -18.94
N HIS A 273 13.70 0.16 -19.38
CA HIS A 273 12.49 -0.63 -19.50
C HIS A 273 12.47 -1.47 -20.78
N LYS A 274 12.59 -2.79 -20.62
CA LYS A 274 12.83 -3.71 -21.74
C LYS A 274 11.61 -4.00 -22.62
N MET A 275 10.40 -3.70 -22.16
CA MET A 275 9.17 -3.91 -22.96
C MET A 275 9.05 -2.93 -24.14
N LEU A 276 9.87 -1.88 -24.18
CA LEU A 276 9.89 -0.88 -25.27
C LEU A 276 10.73 -1.30 -26.48
N TYR A 277 11.54 -2.36 -26.40
CA TYR A 277 12.50 -2.74 -27.45
C TYR A 277 11.99 -3.91 -28.30
N PRO A 278 11.64 -3.72 -29.59
CA PRO A 278 11.09 -4.78 -30.45
C PRO A 278 11.92 -6.07 -30.54
N GLY A 279 13.25 -5.97 -30.43
CA GLY A 279 14.17 -7.12 -30.47
C GLY A 279 14.42 -7.80 -29.12
N ASP A 280 13.80 -7.34 -28.04
CA ASP A 280 13.95 -7.94 -26.71
C ASP A 280 12.84 -8.98 -26.45
N SER A 281 13.14 -10.11 -25.83
CA SER A 281 12.13 -11.14 -25.51
C SER A 281 11.03 -10.63 -24.56
N ARG A 282 11.29 -9.55 -23.83
CA ARG A 282 10.32 -8.87 -22.96
C ARG A 282 9.49 -7.84 -23.69
N TYR A 283 9.75 -7.56 -24.97
CA TYR A 283 8.96 -6.61 -25.77
C TYR A 283 7.46 -6.84 -25.64
N TYR A 284 6.70 -5.75 -25.62
CA TYR A 284 5.26 -5.78 -25.76
C TYR A 284 4.83 -4.69 -26.74
N PRO A 285 4.17 -5.02 -27.86
CA PRO A 285 3.73 -4.02 -28.82
C PRO A 285 2.82 -2.97 -28.19
N GLY A 286 2.96 -1.70 -28.60
CA GLY A 286 2.09 -0.61 -28.16
C GLY A 286 2.42 -0.02 -26.78
N VAL A 287 3.53 -0.39 -26.15
CA VAL A 287 3.99 0.29 -24.92
C VAL A 287 4.28 1.76 -25.24
N ILE A 288 3.61 2.67 -24.54
CA ILE A 288 3.74 4.13 -24.71
C ILE A 288 4.47 4.81 -23.53
N GLY A 289 4.86 4.04 -22.51
CA GLY A 289 5.59 4.54 -21.37
C GLY A 289 5.66 3.52 -20.24
N GLY A 290 6.56 3.78 -19.28
CA GLY A 290 6.72 2.93 -18.13
C GLY A 290 7.89 3.37 -17.24
N LYS A 291 8.04 2.70 -16.10
CA LYS A 291 9.19 2.88 -15.23
C LYS A 291 9.48 1.60 -14.47
N THR A 292 10.75 1.21 -14.46
CA THR A 292 11.28 0.12 -13.62
C THR A 292 11.73 0.65 -12.25
N GLY A 293 11.73 -0.21 -11.24
CA GLY A 293 12.34 0.05 -9.96
C GLY A 293 12.89 -1.22 -9.31
N TYR A 294 13.96 -1.06 -8.54
CA TYR A 294 14.50 -2.11 -7.70
C TYR A 294 15.19 -1.51 -6.47
N THR A 295 14.90 -2.06 -5.31
CA THR A 295 15.75 -2.02 -4.12
C THR A 295 15.64 -3.39 -3.44
N SER A 296 16.56 -3.70 -2.53
CA SER A 296 16.51 -4.97 -1.78
C SER A 296 15.20 -5.15 -1.00
N LEU A 297 14.64 -4.07 -0.44
CA LEU A 297 13.38 -4.11 0.32
C LEU A 297 12.14 -4.08 -0.57
N ALA A 298 12.20 -3.38 -1.71
CA ALA A 298 11.08 -3.27 -2.65
C ALA A 298 10.94 -4.51 -3.54
N GLY A 299 12.00 -5.27 -3.78
CA GLY A 299 12.06 -6.20 -4.91
C GLY A 299 11.98 -5.43 -6.24
N ASN A 300 11.64 -6.12 -7.32
CA ASN A 300 11.36 -5.46 -8.60
C ASN A 300 9.96 -4.85 -8.57
N THR A 301 9.88 -3.57 -8.92
CA THR A 301 8.64 -2.85 -9.20
C THR A 301 8.61 -2.43 -10.66
N LEU A 302 7.43 -2.41 -11.27
CA LEU A 302 7.28 -2.06 -12.67
C LEU A 302 5.93 -1.38 -12.91
N VAL A 303 5.95 -0.25 -13.60
CA VAL A 303 4.76 0.38 -14.18
C VAL A 303 4.92 0.34 -15.69
N THR A 304 3.89 -0.11 -16.41
CA THR A 304 3.86 -0.15 -17.87
C THR A 304 2.51 0.35 -18.37
N CYS A 305 2.53 1.28 -19.33
CA CYS A 305 1.34 1.78 -20.01
C CYS A 305 1.37 1.35 -21.48
N VAL A 306 0.28 0.75 -21.94
CA VAL A 306 0.12 0.28 -23.32
C VAL A 306 -1.13 0.88 -23.93
N GLU A 307 -1.03 1.30 -25.18
CA GLU A 307 -2.16 1.73 -25.97
C GLU A 307 -2.26 0.92 -27.27
N LYS A 308 -3.43 0.34 -27.52
CA LYS A 308 -3.76 -0.40 -28.76
C LYS A 308 -5.23 -0.14 -29.10
N ASN A 309 -5.52 0.18 -30.36
CA ASN A 309 -6.89 0.33 -30.87
C ASN A 309 -7.77 1.26 -30.01
N GLY A 310 -7.21 2.37 -29.52
CA GLY A 310 -7.92 3.33 -28.66
C GLY A 310 -8.12 2.87 -27.21
N ILE A 311 -7.66 1.68 -26.83
CA ILE A 311 -7.70 1.17 -25.46
C ILE A 311 -6.34 1.43 -24.81
N ARG A 312 -6.35 2.12 -23.66
CA ARG A 312 -5.15 2.40 -22.86
C ARG A 312 -5.21 1.65 -21.54
N LEU A 313 -4.24 0.77 -21.30
CA LEU A 313 -4.12 -0.01 -20.07
C LEU A 313 -2.84 0.31 -19.31
N ILE A 314 -2.93 0.34 -17.99
CA ILE A 314 -1.80 0.54 -17.08
C ILE A 314 -1.68 -0.68 -16.17
N ALA A 315 -0.53 -1.34 -16.24
CA ALA A 315 -0.17 -2.42 -15.34
C ALA A 315 0.85 -1.93 -14.31
N VAL A 316 0.62 -2.25 -13.04
CA VAL A 316 1.56 -1.97 -11.94
C VAL A 316 1.88 -3.26 -11.23
N ILE A 317 3.17 -3.52 -11.04
CA ILE A 317 3.72 -4.68 -10.33
C ILE A 317 4.53 -4.18 -9.14
N MET A 318 4.26 -4.78 -7.98
CA MET A 318 4.93 -4.53 -6.71
C MET A 318 5.60 -5.81 -6.19
N LYS A 319 6.82 -5.67 -5.67
CA LYS A 319 7.55 -6.71 -4.96
C LYS A 319 7.63 -8.04 -5.69
N SER A 320 8.09 -7.97 -6.94
CA SER A 320 8.41 -9.15 -7.73
C SER A 320 9.85 -9.62 -7.49
N LYS A 321 10.05 -10.94 -7.35
CA LYS A 321 11.39 -11.52 -7.23
C LYS A 321 12.13 -11.53 -8.57
N SER A 322 11.44 -11.90 -9.66
CA SER A 322 12.04 -11.99 -11.01
C SER A 322 11.04 -11.97 -12.17
N THR A 323 9.74 -12.07 -11.92
CA THR A 323 8.70 -12.27 -12.96
C THR A 323 8.01 -10.99 -13.43
N HIS A 324 8.34 -9.82 -12.89
CA HIS A 324 7.66 -8.55 -13.16
C HIS A 324 7.33 -8.31 -14.65
N TYR A 325 8.22 -8.63 -15.58
CA TYR A 325 7.94 -8.53 -17.02
C TYR A 325 6.91 -9.57 -17.52
N ALA A 326 7.04 -10.84 -17.12
CA ALA A 326 6.12 -11.90 -17.51
C ALA A 326 4.72 -11.64 -16.92
N ASP A 327 4.65 -11.32 -15.63
CA ASP A 327 3.39 -10.98 -14.95
C ASP A 327 2.72 -9.76 -15.62
N THR A 328 3.50 -8.74 -15.99
CA THR A 328 2.97 -7.56 -16.71
C THR A 328 2.37 -7.94 -18.06
N LYS A 329 3.04 -8.81 -18.84
CA LYS A 329 2.51 -9.30 -20.12
C LYS A 329 1.19 -10.02 -19.94
N SER A 330 1.13 -10.96 -18.99
CA SER A 330 -0.10 -11.73 -18.69
C SER A 330 -1.27 -10.82 -18.28
N LEU A 331 -1.01 -9.79 -17.47
CA LEU A 331 -2.04 -8.81 -17.12
C LEU A 331 -2.51 -8.02 -18.34
N LEU A 332 -1.58 -7.50 -19.16
CA LEU A 332 -1.94 -6.73 -20.35
C LEU A 332 -2.74 -7.58 -21.36
N ASP A 333 -2.32 -8.83 -21.61
CA ASP A 333 -3.02 -9.76 -22.50
C ASP A 333 -4.45 -10.03 -22.00
N TYR A 334 -4.61 -10.27 -20.69
CA TYR A 334 -5.91 -10.41 -20.04
C TYR A 334 -6.79 -9.16 -20.23
N GLY A 335 -6.24 -7.96 -19.98
CA GLY A 335 -7.00 -6.72 -20.12
C GLY A 335 -7.44 -6.45 -21.56
N PHE A 336 -6.55 -6.66 -22.54
CA PHE A 336 -6.93 -6.48 -23.95
C PHE A 336 -7.97 -7.52 -24.40
N ALA A 337 -7.86 -8.78 -23.93
CA ALA A 337 -8.88 -9.79 -24.19
C ALA A 337 -10.24 -9.37 -23.61
N LEU A 338 -10.28 -8.90 -22.36
CA LEU A 338 -11.52 -8.40 -21.73
C LEU A 338 -12.14 -7.26 -22.53
N LYS A 339 -11.33 -6.27 -22.92
CA LYS A 339 -11.81 -5.10 -23.67
C LYS A 339 -12.30 -5.49 -25.06
N ALA A 340 -11.66 -6.44 -25.73
CA ALA A 340 -12.11 -6.97 -27.02
C ALA A 340 -13.45 -7.71 -26.92
N ALA A 341 -13.73 -8.38 -25.80
CA ALA A 341 -14.99 -9.07 -25.53
C ALA A 341 -16.10 -8.15 -24.99
N GLY A 342 -15.89 -6.82 -24.93
CA GLY A 342 -16.86 -5.87 -24.39
C GLY A 342 -16.97 -5.88 -22.86
N GLY A 343 -16.06 -6.57 -22.16
CA GLY A 343 -16.02 -6.65 -20.70
C GLY A 343 -15.81 -5.28 -20.05
N GLN A 344 -16.68 -4.94 -19.09
CA GLN A 344 -16.64 -3.69 -18.34
C GLN A 344 -15.95 -3.88 -16.99
N GLY A 345 -14.63 -4.09 -17.01
CA GLY A 345 -13.75 -4.18 -15.83
C GLY A 345 -14.19 -5.09 -14.69
N ILE A 346 -13.45 -5.06 -13.58
CA ILE A 346 -14.01 -5.53 -12.32
C ILE A 346 -14.96 -4.42 -11.91
N GLN A 347 -16.27 -4.70 -11.92
CA GLN A 347 -17.18 -3.94 -11.07
C GLN A 347 -16.55 -4.03 -9.69
N THR A 348 -16.02 -2.93 -9.17
CA THR A 348 -15.65 -2.80 -7.76
C THR A 348 -16.90 -3.17 -7.01
N SER A 349 -17.01 -4.45 -6.67
CA SER A 349 -18.14 -4.98 -5.95
C SER A 349 -18.03 -4.25 -4.65
N SER A 350 -18.94 -3.30 -4.43
CA SER A 350 -18.93 -2.44 -3.24
C SER A 350 -18.57 -3.33 -2.05
N SER A 351 -17.46 -2.99 -1.40
CA SER A 351 -17.13 -3.62 -0.14
C SER A 351 -18.32 -3.39 0.76
N GLY A 352 -18.82 -4.43 1.41
CA GLY A 352 -20.13 -4.33 2.02
C GLY A 352 -20.45 -5.52 2.91
N TRP A 353 -21.37 -5.25 3.82
CA TRP A 353 -21.92 -6.26 4.70
C TRP A 353 -22.76 -7.28 3.92
N ILE A 354 -22.57 -8.55 4.24
CA ILE A 354 -23.37 -9.66 3.73
C ILE A 354 -23.98 -10.35 4.95
N GLN A 355 -25.30 -10.48 4.98
CA GLN A 355 -26.01 -11.25 6.00
C GLN A 355 -26.51 -12.57 5.39
N GLU A 356 -26.10 -13.70 5.97
CA GLU A 356 -26.64 -15.02 5.60
C GLU A 356 -27.18 -15.69 6.87
N GLY A 357 -28.51 -15.74 7.00
CA GLY A 357 -29.17 -16.16 8.23
C GLY A 357 -28.84 -15.23 9.40
N SER A 358 -28.37 -15.76 10.52
CA SER A 358 -27.93 -14.98 11.68
C SER A 358 -26.45 -14.57 11.64
N LYS A 359 -25.73 -14.87 10.56
CA LYS A 359 -24.30 -14.62 10.44
C LYS A 359 -24.02 -13.43 9.55
N TRP A 360 -23.05 -12.62 9.96
CA TRP A 360 -22.54 -11.49 9.19
C TRP A 360 -21.17 -11.80 8.62
N TYR A 361 -20.97 -11.37 7.38
CA TYR A 361 -19.71 -11.42 6.65
C TYR A 361 -19.43 -10.03 6.09
N TYR A 362 -18.18 -9.77 5.73
CA TYR A 362 -17.84 -8.55 5.01
C TYR A 362 -17.08 -8.89 3.74
N ARG A 363 -17.59 -8.41 2.60
CA ARG A 363 -16.88 -8.49 1.33
C ARG A 363 -15.91 -7.31 1.26
N LYS A 364 -14.64 -7.61 1.08
CA LYS A 364 -13.57 -6.63 0.87
C LYS A 364 -13.61 -6.11 -0.56
N GLN A 365 -12.89 -5.03 -0.82
CA GLN A 365 -12.82 -4.40 -2.14
C GLN A 365 -12.17 -5.30 -3.22
N ASP A 366 -11.38 -6.28 -2.79
CA ASP A 366 -10.81 -7.32 -3.66
C ASP A 366 -11.82 -8.41 -4.07
N GLY A 367 -13.07 -8.32 -3.59
CA GLY A 367 -14.14 -9.29 -3.85
C GLY A 367 -14.19 -10.48 -2.89
N ASN A 368 -13.15 -10.68 -2.07
CA ASN A 368 -13.09 -11.79 -1.11
C ASN A 368 -13.84 -11.45 0.18
N LYS A 369 -14.34 -12.47 0.89
CA LYS A 369 -14.83 -12.29 2.26
C LYS A 369 -13.62 -12.08 3.19
N ALA A 370 -13.76 -11.17 4.16
CA ALA A 370 -12.78 -10.99 5.22
C ALA A 370 -12.65 -12.29 6.03
N CYS A 371 -11.43 -12.76 6.26
CA CYS A 371 -11.19 -14.07 6.88
C CYS A 371 -9.92 -14.05 7.75
N ASN A 372 -10.06 -14.50 8.99
CA ASN A 372 -8.98 -14.53 10.01
C ASN A 372 -8.24 -13.19 10.15
N GLU A 373 -8.99 -12.09 10.12
CA GLU A 373 -8.43 -10.74 10.04
C GLU A 373 -9.33 -9.69 10.70
N TRP A 374 -8.72 -8.58 11.13
CA TRP A 374 -9.42 -7.38 11.52
C TRP A 374 -9.76 -6.54 10.28
N GLN A 375 -10.98 -6.01 10.24
CA GLN A 375 -11.39 -5.01 9.25
C GLN A 375 -11.88 -3.75 9.95
N LYS A 376 -11.44 -2.60 9.45
CA LYS A 376 -11.93 -1.29 9.89
C LYS A 376 -12.99 -0.82 8.92
N ILE A 377 -14.26 -0.89 9.33
CA ILE A 377 -15.42 -0.61 8.49
C ILE A 377 -16.13 0.60 9.10
N ASN A 378 -16.23 1.69 8.33
CA ASN A 378 -16.81 2.97 8.78
C ASN A 378 -16.23 3.47 10.13
N GLY A 379 -14.92 3.28 10.32
CA GLY A 379 -14.21 3.72 11.54
C GLY A 379 -14.25 2.74 12.72
N VAL A 380 -15.04 1.67 12.64
CA VAL A 380 -15.19 0.65 13.69
C VAL A 380 -14.44 -0.62 13.30
N TYR A 381 -13.80 -1.27 14.29
CA TYR A 381 -13.07 -2.52 14.07
C TYR A 381 -13.96 -3.74 14.31
N TYR A 382 -13.88 -4.69 13.39
CA TYR A 382 -14.57 -5.98 13.44
C TYR A 382 -13.58 -7.10 13.16
N TRP A 383 -13.71 -8.23 13.84
CA TRP A 383 -12.91 -9.42 13.60
C TRP A 383 -13.71 -10.45 12.81
N PHE A 384 -13.09 -11.05 11.80
CA PHE A 384 -13.65 -12.16 11.03
C PHE A 384 -12.84 -13.42 11.30
N ASP A 385 -13.52 -14.51 11.65
CA ASP A 385 -12.88 -15.77 11.98
C ASP A 385 -12.41 -16.54 10.72
N SER A 386 -11.87 -17.75 10.90
CA SER A 386 -11.40 -18.61 9.81
C SER A 386 -12.52 -19.09 8.87
N GLY A 387 -13.79 -18.97 9.28
CA GLY A 387 -14.97 -19.21 8.46
C GLY A 387 -15.49 -17.94 7.77
N SER A 388 -14.75 -16.83 7.84
CA SER A 388 -15.14 -15.49 7.39
C SER A 388 -16.35 -14.89 8.12
N VAL A 389 -16.74 -15.45 9.26
CA VAL A 389 -17.89 -14.97 10.04
C VAL A 389 -17.41 -13.88 10.99
N MET A 390 -18.16 -12.77 11.06
CA MET A 390 -17.92 -11.72 12.03
C MET A 390 -18.09 -12.29 13.45
N ALA A 391 -17.09 -12.09 14.30
CA ALA A 391 -17.17 -12.47 15.69
C ALA A 391 -18.09 -11.52 16.47
N GLU A 392 -18.93 -12.06 17.34
CA GLU A 392 -19.85 -11.32 18.21
C GLU A 392 -19.77 -11.86 19.64
N ASN A 393 -19.85 -10.96 20.63
CA ASN A 393 -19.95 -11.26 22.06
C ASN A 393 -18.89 -12.23 22.60
N ARG A 394 -17.63 -12.03 22.22
CA ARG A 394 -16.52 -12.94 22.58
C ARG A 394 -15.17 -12.25 22.61
N TRP A 395 -14.22 -12.91 23.27
CA TRP A 395 -12.80 -12.58 23.20
C TRP A 395 -12.19 -13.03 21.86
N VAL A 396 -11.25 -12.22 21.37
CA VAL A 396 -10.46 -12.43 20.15
C VAL A 396 -8.99 -12.24 20.50
N GLU A 397 -8.17 -13.26 20.24
CA GLU A 397 -6.72 -13.14 20.31
C GLU A 397 -6.18 -12.66 18.97
N SER A 398 -5.34 -11.63 19.00
CA SER A 398 -4.63 -11.18 17.82
C SER A 398 -3.25 -10.67 18.21
N SER A 399 -2.21 -11.28 17.62
CA SER A 399 -0.81 -10.93 17.86
C SER A 399 -0.40 -10.94 19.34
N GLY A 400 -0.86 -11.95 20.10
CA GLY A 400 -0.52 -12.13 21.52
C GLY A 400 -1.20 -11.13 22.47
N LYS A 401 -2.19 -10.38 21.97
CA LYS A 401 -3.06 -9.51 22.76
C LYS A 401 -4.51 -9.97 22.63
N TRP A 402 -5.30 -9.64 23.64
CA TRP A 402 -6.71 -10.01 23.72
C TRP A 402 -7.61 -8.79 23.62
N TYR A 403 -8.64 -8.92 22.81
CA TYR A 403 -9.63 -7.89 22.50
C TYR A 403 -11.02 -8.47 22.70
N TYR A 404 -12.00 -7.65 23.06
CA TYR A 404 -13.39 -8.08 23.16
C TYR A 404 -14.23 -7.44 22.05
N VAL A 405 -15.02 -8.25 21.36
CA VAL A 405 -16.03 -7.77 20.39
C VAL A 405 -17.42 -7.90 21.00
N GLY A 406 -18.20 -6.84 20.93
CA GLY A 406 -19.54 -6.76 21.52
C GLY A 406 -20.59 -7.56 20.74
N THR A 407 -21.85 -7.45 21.16
CA THR A 407 -23.00 -8.13 20.53
C THR A 407 -23.23 -7.72 19.07
N GLY A 408 -22.86 -6.51 18.68
CA GLY A 408 -22.85 -6.05 17.28
C GLY A 408 -21.53 -6.29 16.54
N GLY A 409 -20.60 -7.06 17.12
CA GLY A 409 -19.28 -7.37 16.56
C GLY A 409 -18.25 -6.25 16.60
N ALA A 410 -18.65 -5.03 17.00
CA ALA A 410 -17.74 -3.92 17.20
C ALA A 410 -16.74 -4.21 18.33
N MET A 411 -15.46 -3.95 18.10
CA MET A 411 -14.42 -4.01 19.12
C MET A 411 -14.65 -2.95 20.20
N LEU A 412 -14.64 -3.36 21.47
CA LEU A 412 -14.70 -2.45 22.60
C LEU A 412 -13.32 -1.79 22.82
N LYS A 413 -13.33 -0.54 23.28
CA LYS A 413 -12.15 0.24 23.69
C LYS A 413 -12.53 1.17 24.82
N ASP A 414 -11.58 1.50 25.70
CA ASP A 414 -11.80 2.36 26.87
C ASP A 414 -13.03 1.92 27.70
N ALA A 415 -13.20 0.61 27.84
CA ALA A 415 -14.44 0.00 28.34
C ALA A 415 -14.17 -1.16 29.30
N VAL A 416 -15.21 -1.55 30.03
CA VAL A 416 -15.25 -2.79 30.81
C VAL A 416 -16.09 -3.81 30.04
N THR A 417 -15.57 -5.01 29.84
CA THR A 417 -16.27 -6.10 29.17
C THR A 417 -17.41 -6.65 30.05
N PRO A 418 -18.42 -7.35 29.49
CA PRO A 418 -19.53 -7.91 30.27
C PRO A 418 -19.10 -8.86 31.40
N ASP A 419 -17.94 -9.49 31.25
CA ASP A 419 -17.31 -10.37 32.24
C ASP A 419 -16.34 -9.61 33.19
N GLY A 420 -16.32 -8.28 33.16
CA GLY A 420 -15.69 -7.43 34.17
C GLY A 420 -14.25 -7.00 33.91
N TYR A 421 -13.68 -7.27 32.74
CA TYR A 421 -12.28 -6.94 32.41
C TYR A 421 -12.15 -5.57 31.75
N ARG A 422 -11.05 -4.87 32.02
CA ARG A 422 -10.78 -3.52 31.48
C ARG A 422 -10.01 -3.58 30.15
N LEU A 423 -10.40 -2.74 29.20
CA LEU A 423 -9.72 -2.54 27.93
C LEU A 423 -9.16 -1.12 27.84
N ASP A 424 -7.96 -0.97 27.26
CA ASP A 424 -7.34 0.33 27.02
C ASP A 424 -7.89 1.03 25.77
N SER A 425 -7.30 2.18 25.41
CA SER A 425 -7.69 2.99 24.24
C SER A 425 -7.44 2.32 22.89
N SER A 426 -6.59 1.28 22.87
CA SER A 426 -6.38 0.43 21.70
C SER A 426 -7.37 -0.74 21.64
N GLY A 427 -8.17 -0.95 22.70
CA GLY A 427 -9.08 -2.08 22.86
C GLY A 427 -8.41 -3.33 23.43
N ALA A 428 -7.12 -3.27 23.77
CA ALA A 428 -6.41 -4.40 24.33
C ALA A 428 -6.76 -4.57 25.81
N TRP A 429 -6.92 -5.82 26.24
CA TRP A 429 -7.09 -6.16 27.64
C TRP A 429 -5.88 -5.74 28.47
N ILE A 430 -6.18 -5.07 29.57
CA ILE A 430 -5.22 -4.69 30.59
C ILE A 430 -5.56 -5.40 31.91
N ARG A 431 -4.51 -5.89 32.57
CA ARG A 431 -4.60 -6.58 33.86
C ARG A 431 -4.78 -5.62 35.02
#